data_AF-A0A7W6M7G0-F1
#
_entry.id   AF-A0A7W6M7G0-F1
#
_cell.length_a   1.000
_cell.length_b   1.000
_cell.length_c   1.000
_cell.angle_alpha   90.00
_cell.angle_beta   90.00
_cell.angle_gamma   90.00
#
_symmetry.space_group_name_H-M   'P 1'
#
loop_
_entity.id
_entity.type
_entity.pdbx_description
1 polymer ?
#
loop_
_entity_poly.entity_id
_entity_poly.type
_entity_poly.pdbx_seq_one_letter_code
_entity_poly.pdbx_strand_id
1 'polypeptide(L)' 'MTNLEQNLESPREVALRVGWPLARVRKLIRDREIRHLKIGGLYFVPQGAVEEYLAARTVEPDFANKQVTR' A
#
# COMPACT_ATOMS: atom_id res chain seq x y z
N MET A 1 -2.56 14.87 19.70
CA MET A 1 -1.43 14.02 20.14
C MET A 1 -1.19 13.01 19.03
N THR A 2 -0.19 13.21 18.17
CA THR A 2 0.17 12.22 17.15
C THR A 2 0.85 11.06 17.87
N ASN A 3 0.11 9.98 18.11
CA ASN A 3 0.69 8.73 18.56
C ASN A 3 1.69 8.26 17.50
N LEU A 4 2.98 8.45 17.77
CA LEU A 4 4.08 7.83 17.06
C LEU A 4 4.23 6.39 17.55
N GLU A 5 3.13 5.64 17.59
CA GLU A 5 3.16 4.18 17.52
C GLU A 5 3.62 3.86 16.10
N GLN A 6 4.90 4.11 15.80
CA GLN A 6 5.49 3.85 14.50
C GLN A 6 5.64 2.34 14.36
N ASN A 7 4.51 1.68 14.13
CA ASN A 7 4.50 0.28 13.77
C ASN A 7 5.07 0.19 12.35
N LEU A 8 6.30 -0.29 12.28
CA LEU A 8 7.08 -0.40 11.05
C LEU A 8 7.01 -1.83 10.57
N GLU A 9 6.56 -2.00 9.33
CA GLU A 9 6.50 -3.29 8.66
C GLU A 9 7.68 -3.43 7.71
N SER A 10 8.37 -4.56 7.72
CA SER A 10 9.25 -4.95 6.64
C SER A 10 8.44 -5.16 5.35
N PRO A 11 9.06 -5.09 4.16
CA PRO A 11 8.36 -5.36 2.90
C PRO A 11 7.68 -6.74 2.84
N ARG A 12 8.18 -7.72 3.60
CA ARG A 12 7.58 -9.05 3.73
C ARG A 12 6.30 -9.03 4.56
N GLU A 13 6.30 -8.33 5.68
CA GLU A 13 5.12 -8.19 6.53
C GLU A 13 4.01 -7.45 5.80
N VAL A 14 4.35 -6.35 5.11
CA VAL A 14 3.39 -5.64 4.25
C VAL A 14 2.79 -6.59 3.22
N ALA A 15 3.63 -7.32 2.48
CA ALA A 15 3.18 -8.23 1.43
C ALA A 15 2.21 -9.30 1.96
N LEU A 16 2.52 -9.87 3.12
CA LEU A 16 1.65 -10.85 3.79
C LEU A 16 0.31 -10.22 4.20
N ARG A 17 0.36 -9.04 4.82
CA ARG A 17 -0.83 -8.35 5.34
C ARG A 17 -1.81 -7.92 4.24
N VAL A 18 -1.30 -7.38 3.13
CA VAL A 18 -2.16 -6.89 2.03
C VAL A 18 -2.43 -7.95 0.96
N GLY A 19 -1.83 -9.15 1.09
CA GLY A 19 -1.98 -10.24 0.12
C GLY A 19 -1.33 -9.95 -1.23
N TRP A 20 -0.26 -9.16 -1.29
CA TRP A 20 0.43 -8.82 -2.54
C TRP A 20 1.72 -9.61 -2.73
N PRO A 21 2.16 -9.81 -3.98
CA PRO A 21 3.51 -10.30 -4.24
C PRO A 21 4.55 -9.38 -3.62
N LEU A 22 5.56 -9.94 -2.93
CA LEU A 22 6.66 -9.16 -2.35
C LEU A 22 7.37 -8.26 -3.38
N ALA A 23 7.47 -8.74 -4.63
CA ALA A 23 8.04 -7.96 -5.72
C ALA A 23 7.24 -6.68 -6.02
N ARG A 24 5.91 -6.71 -5.86
CA ARG A 24 5.04 -5.54 -6.02
C ARG A 24 5.31 -4.52 -4.93
N VAL A 25 5.37 -4.95 -3.66
CA VAL A 25 5.69 -4.05 -2.54
C VAL A 25 7.07 -3.40 -2.73
N ARG A 26 8.08 -4.19 -3.10
CA ARG A 26 9.43 -3.67 -3.40
C ARG A 26 9.44 -2.69 -4.57
N LYS A 27 8.63 -2.93 -5.60
CA LYS A 27 8.46 -1.99 -6.72
C LYS A 27 7.90 -0.65 -6.24
N LEU A 28 6.84 -0.66 -5.44
CA LEU A 28 6.27 0.58 -4.88
C LEU A 28 7.29 1.37 -4.04
N ILE A 29 8.11 0.68 -3.26
CA ILE A 29 9.19 1.31 -2.48
C ILE A 29 10.23 1.95 -3.39
N ARG A 30 10.76 1.18 -4.36
CA ARG A 30 11.80 1.64 -5.29
C ARG A 30 11.32 2.83 -6.11
N ASP A 31 10.08 2.76 -6.59
CA ASP A 31 9.45 3.77 -7.42
C ASP A 31 8.91 4.94 -6.56
N ARG A 32 9.12 4.90 -5.23
CA ARG A 32 8.73 5.92 -4.23
C ARG A 32 7.24 6.24 -4.21
N GLU A 33 6.41 5.25 -4.51
CA GLU A 33 4.96 5.41 -4.56
C GLU A 33 4.28 5.25 -3.18
N ILE A 34 4.96 4.61 -2.23
CA ILE A 34 4.52 4.50 -0.83
C ILE A 34 5.55 5.14 0.12
N ARG A 35 5.09 5.65 1.27
CA ARG A 35 5.97 6.10 2.35
C ARG A 35 6.81 4.93 2.85
N HIS A 36 8.09 5.17 3.06
CA HIS A 36 9.03 4.17 3.55
C HIS A 36 10.24 4.83 4.21
N LEU A 37 10.96 4.05 5.00
CA LEU A 37 12.24 4.37 5.64
C LEU A 37 13.30 3.40 5.14
N LYS A 38 14.55 3.85 5.11
CA LYS A 38 15.71 3.00 4.85
C LYS A 38 16.67 3.12 6.03
N ILE A 39 16.85 2.02 6.78
CA ILE A 39 17.67 1.98 8.00
C ILE A 39 18.64 0.81 7.87
N GLY A 40 19.95 1.06 7.91
CA GLY A 40 20.96 0.00 7.82
C GLY A 40 20.87 -0.87 6.55
N GLY A 41 20.39 -0.31 5.44
CA GLY A 41 20.18 -1.05 4.18
C GLY A 41 18.85 -1.82 4.09
N LEU A 42 18.09 -1.89 5.18
CA LEU A 42 16.76 -2.49 5.21
C LEU A 42 15.69 -1.42 4.96
N TYR A 43 14.60 -1.83 4.32
CA TYR A 43 13.42 -0.99 4.12
C TYR A 43 12.37 -1.29 5.19
N PHE A 44 11.68 -0.24 5.61
CA PHE A 44 10.55 -0.31 6.53
C PHE A 44 9.41 0.56 6.00
N VAL A 45 8.19 0.11 6.17
CA VAL A 45 6.98 0.78 5.71
C VAL A 45 6.16 1.13 6.95
N PRO A 46 5.88 2.42 7.19
CA PRO A 46 4.95 2.81 8.24
C PRO A 46 3.56 2.21 7.99
N GLN A 47 2.92 1.72 9.05
CA GLN A 47 1.51 1.32 8.99
C GLN A 47 0.66 2.45 8.38
N GLY A 48 -0.30 2.11 7.52
CA GLY A 48 -1.13 3.07 6.80
C GLY A 48 -0.57 3.54 5.45
N ALA A 49 0.73 3.36 5.18
CA ALA A 49 1.33 3.83 3.92
C ALA A 49 0.76 3.16 2.67
N VAL A 50 0.34 1.89 2.76
CA VAL A 50 -0.29 1.18 1.64
C VAL A 50 -1.76 1.59 1.48
N GLU A 51 -2.46 1.78 2.58
CA GLU A 51 -3.84 2.26 2.64
C GLU A 51 -3.96 3.66 2.00
N GLU A 52 -3.04 4.57 2.32
CA GLU A 52 -2.96 5.90 1.70
C GLU A 52 -2.71 5.81 0.19
N TYR A 53 -1.80 4.92 -0.24
CA TYR A 53 -1.53 4.70 -1.67
C TYR A 53 -2.77 4.18 -2.40
N LEU A 54 -3.51 3.26 -1.79
CA LEU A 54 -4.76 2.73 -2.32
C LEU A 54 -5.80 3.83 -2.41
N ALA A 55 -6.06 4.55 -1.31
CA ALA A 55 -7.04 5.63 -1.28
C ALA A 55 -6.78 6.70 -2.36
N ALA A 56 -5.50 7.01 -2.64
CA ALA A 56 -5.13 7.99 -3.65
C ALA A 56 -5.25 7.50 -5.11
N ARG A 57 -5.34 6.18 -5.35
CA ARG A 57 -5.28 5.58 -6.70
C ARG A 57 -6.44 4.65 -7.04
N THR A 58 -7.30 4.33 -6.07
CA THR A 58 -8.51 3.55 -6.32
C THR A 58 -9.42 4.34 -7.26
N VAL A 59 -9.84 3.68 -8.34
CA VAL A 59 -10.82 4.21 -9.28
C VAL A 59 -12.17 3.62 -8.92
N GLU A 60 -13.18 4.49 -8.77
CA GLU A 60 -14.55 4.04 -8.49
C GLU A 60 -15.12 3.27 -9.69
N PRO A 61 -15.84 2.16 -9.44
CA PRO A 61 -16.49 1.39 -10.49
C PRO A 61 -17.57 2.21 -11.20
N ASP A 62 -17.62 2.08 -12.54
CA ASP A 62 -18.72 2.62 -13.33
C ASP A 62 -19.91 1.67 -13.32
N PHE A 63 -21.01 2.09 -12.68
CA PHE A 63 -22.26 1.34 -12.62
C PHE A 63 -23.25 1.72 -13.74
N ALA A 64 -22.91 2.66 -14.63
CA ALA A 64 -23.87 3.28 -15.54
C ALA A 64 -24.30 2.43 -16.74
N ASN A 65 -23.79 1.20 -16.92
CA ASN A 65 -24.14 0.39 -18.10
C ASN A 65 -24.40 -1.09 -17.84
N LYS A 66 -25.12 -1.42 -16.76
CA LYS A 66 -25.72 -2.75 -16.53
C LYS A 66 -27.25 -2.68 -16.54
N GLN A 67 -27.83 -1.95 -17.49
CA GLN A 67 -29.23 -2.20 -17.87
C GLN A 67 -29.22 -3.46 -18.75
N VAL A 68 -29.19 -4.63 -18.12
CA VAL A 68 -29.51 -5.89 -18.79
C VAL A 68 -31.00 -5.82 -19.12
N THR A 69 -31.33 -5.34 -20.31
CA THR A 69 -32.69 -5.40 -20.86
C THR A 69 -33.13 -6.86 -20.86
N ARG A 70 -34.13 -7.17 -20.05
CA ARG A 70 -34.78 -8.47 -20.00
C ARG A 70 -35.93 -8.51 -20.99
#